data_AF-A0A7S1E088-F1
#
_entry.id   AF-A0A7S1E088-F1
#
_cell.length_a   1.000
_cell.length_b   1.000
_cell.length_c   1.000
_cell.angle_alpha   90.00
_cell.angle_beta   90.00
_cell.angle_gamma   90.00
#
_symmetry.space_group_name_H-M   'P 1'
#
loop_
_entity.id
_entity.type
_entity.pdbx_description
1 polymer ?
#
loop_
_entity_poly.entity_id
_entity_poly.type
_entity_poly.pdbx_seq_one_letter_code
_entity_poly.pdbx_strand_id
1 'polypeptide(L)'
;PPQDWGGGGGDQRRELVDDVLIRIALGELDEAIQSCNKTQQDMVVGGVNLRAEALVFLSVRLEAEGKIQQALQALSRAGKADPSRRKDLQPELSRLQGKAQEALRKQQAQQQQQQQQQQ
;
A
#
# COMPACT_ATOMS: atom_id res chain seq x y z
N PRO A 1 30.50 -35.90 -19.03
CA PRO A 1 30.14 -35.10 -17.83
C PRO A 1 28.64 -34.84 -17.77
N PRO A 2 27.97 -35.10 -16.63
CA PRO A 2 26.58 -34.68 -16.48
C PRO A 2 26.56 -33.15 -16.35
N GLN A 3 25.70 -32.52 -17.14
CA GLN A 3 25.46 -31.08 -17.11
C GLN A 3 24.72 -30.74 -15.81
N ASP A 4 25.34 -29.87 -15.02
CA ASP A 4 24.80 -29.27 -13.82
C ASP A 4 23.54 -28.46 -14.20
N TRP A 5 22.38 -28.93 -13.74
CA TRP A 5 21.11 -28.24 -13.95
C TRP A 5 21.07 -27.05 -13.00
N GLY A 6 21.42 -25.86 -13.50
CA GLY A 6 21.41 -24.61 -12.73
C GLY A 6 20.09 -24.35 -12.00
N GLY A 7 20.07 -24.67 -10.71
CA GLY A 7 18.95 -24.48 -9.78
C GLY A 7 18.87 -23.10 -9.13
N GLY A 8 19.56 -22.07 -9.65
CA GLY A 8 19.73 -20.78 -8.96
C GLY A 8 18.51 -19.85 -8.93
N GLY A 9 17.46 -20.10 -9.73
CA GLY A 9 16.31 -19.19 -9.83
C GLY A 9 15.21 -19.40 -8.77
N GLY A 10 15.13 -20.60 -8.19
CA GLY A 10 14.09 -20.96 -7.21
C GLY A 10 14.37 -20.41 -5.82
N ASP A 11 15.62 -20.52 -5.37
CA ASP A 11 16.05 -20.07 -4.04
C ASP A 11 15.98 -18.55 -3.91
N GLN A 12 16.44 -17.81 -4.93
CA GLN A 12 16.43 -16.35 -4.91
C GLN A 12 15.01 -15.77 -4.86
N ARG A 13 14.03 -16.42 -5.50
CA ARG A 13 12.63 -16.01 -5.42
C ARG A 13 12.04 -16.29 -4.04
N ARG A 14 12.37 -17.42 -3.42
CA ARG A 14 11.92 -17.78 -2.08
C ARG A 14 12.50 -16.82 -1.04
N GLU A 15 13.80 -16.52 -1.11
CA GLU A 15 14.46 -15.54 -0.24
C GLU A 15 13.83 -14.15 -0.34
N LEU A 16 13.46 -13.71 -1.54
CA LEU A 16 12.77 -12.43 -1.72
C LEU A 16 11.35 -12.43 -1.13
N VAL A 17 10.63 -13.54 -1.23
CA VAL A 17 9.30 -13.69 -0.60
C VAL A 17 9.43 -13.64 0.93
N ASP A 18 10.39 -14.36 1.49
CA ASP A 18 10.64 -14.37 2.93
C ASP A 18 11.08 -12.99 3.43
N ASP A 19 11.96 -12.28 2.70
CA ASP A 19 12.34 -10.89 2.99
C ASP A 19 11.12 -9.96 3.04
N VAL A 20 10.23 -10.04 2.04
CA VAL A 20 9.00 -9.22 2.01
C VAL A 20 8.10 -9.54 3.20
N LEU A 21 7.89 -10.82 3.52
CA LEU A 21 7.06 -11.23 4.64
C LEU A 21 7.62 -10.72 5.98
N ILE A 22 8.94 -10.84 6.18
CA ILE A 22 9.61 -10.32 7.38
C ILE A 22 9.42 -8.81 7.48
N ARG A 23 9.62 -8.07 6.39
CA ARG A 23 9.44 -6.60 6.38
C ARG A 23 8.01 -6.19 6.69
N ILE A 24 7.02 -6.89 6.13
CA ILE A 24 5.61 -6.67 6.46
C ILE A 24 5.38 -6.88 7.96
N ALA A 25 5.91 -7.97 8.53
CA ALA A 25 5.76 -8.28 9.95
C ALA A 25 6.44 -7.23 10.86
N LEU A 26 7.56 -6.64 10.42
CA LEU A 26 8.26 -5.56 11.13
C LEU A 26 7.64 -4.17 10.93
N GLY A 27 6.66 -4.03 10.03
CA GLY A 27 6.07 -2.73 9.67
C GLY A 27 6.95 -1.87 8.76
N GLU A 28 7.99 -2.45 8.16
CA GLU A 28 8.87 -1.86 7.13
C GLU A 28 8.16 -1.87 5.76
N LEU A 29 7.00 -1.21 5.69
CA LEU A 29 6.07 -1.33 4.57
C LEU A 29 6.62 -0.72 3.27
N ASP A 30 7.40 0.36 3.38
CA ASP A 30 8.01 1.02 2.22
C ASP A 30 9.09 0.12 1.59
N GLU A 31 9.93 -0.48 2.43
CA GLU A 31 10.94 -1.47 2.04
C GLU A 31 10.28 -2.74 1.48
N ALA A 32 9.21 -3.24 2.10
CA ALA A 32 8.44 -4.37 1.58
C ALA A 32 7.89 -4.10 0.17
N ILE A 33 7.30 -2.92 -0.06
CA ILE A 33 6.81 -2.51 -1.38
C ILE A 33 7.96 -2.40 -2.38
N GLN A 34 9.10 -1.86 -1.98
CA GLN A 34 10.28 -1.78 -2.83
C GLN A 34 10.81 -3.17 -3.20
N SER A 35 10.92 -4.10 -2.25
CA SER A 35 11.31 -5.48 -2.51
C SER A 35 10.34 -6.17 -3.48
N CYS A 36 9.03 -5.97 -3.32
CA CYS A 36 8.03 -6.42 -4.30
C CYS A 36 8.26 -5.83 -5.70
N ASN A 37 8.71 -4.58 -5.82
CA ASN A 37 8.95 -3.91 -7.10
C ASN A 37 10.24 -4.35 -7.80
N LYS A 38 11.17 -5.03 -7.10
CA LYS A 38 12.39 -5.60 -7.70
C LYS A 38 12.09 -6.76 -8.65
N THR A 39 10.87 -7.29 -8.64
CA THR A 39 10.47 -8.43 -9.47
C THR A 39 9.39 -8.01 -10.47
N GLN A 40 9.45 -8.57 -11.68
CA GLN A 40 8.43 -8.35 -12.72
C GLN A 40 7.14 -9.17 -12.49
N GLN A 41 7.19 -10.15 -11.59
CA GLN A 41 6.08 -11.07 -11.33
C GLN A 41 5.44 -10.74 -9.99
N ASP A 42 4.14 -11.02 -9.85
CA ASP A 42 3.49 -10.86 -8.56
C ASP A 42 4.02 -11.89 -7.54
N MET A 43 4.22 -11.41 -6.31
CA MET A 43 4.54 -12.26 -5.16
C MET A 43 3.23 -12.62 -4.47
N VAL A 44 2.81 -13.88 -4.66
CA VAL A 44 1.57 -14.41 -4.10
C VAL A 44 1.88 -15.57 -3.17
N VAL A 45 1.42 -15.48 -1.93
CA VAL A 45 1.59 -16.54 -0.91
C VAL A 45 0.21 -16.86 -0.34
N GLY A 46 -0.20 -18.14 -0.41
CA GLY A 46 -1.52 -18.55 0.08
C GLY A 46 -2.69 -17.83 -0.61
N GLY A 47 -2.52 -17.38 -1.85
CA GLY A 47 -3.52 -16.60 -2.59
C GLY A 47 -3.50 -15.10 -2.30
N VAL A 48 -2.60 -14.62 -1.43
CA VAL A 48 -2.47 -13.19 -1.08
C VAL A 48 -1.33 -12.56 -1.86
N ASN A 49 -1.62 -11.48 -2.59
CA ASN A 49 -0.59 -10.64 -3.22
C ASN A 49 0.10 -9.78 -2.14
N LEU A 50 1.38 -10.03 -1.89
CA LEU A 50 2.14 -9.38 -0.82
C LEU A 50 2.30 -7.86 -1.04
N ARG A 51 2.39 -7.41 -2.30
CA ARG A 51 2.44 -5.97 -2.61
C ARG A 51 1.11 -5.30 -2.24
N ALA A 52 -0.01 -5.93 -2.57
CA ALA A 52 -1.32 -5.42 -2.20
C ALA A 52 -1.49 -5.38 -0.67
N GLU A 53 -1.04 -6.42 0.03
CA GLU A 53 -1.11 -6.49 1.49
C GLU A 53 -0.29 -5.40 2.17
N ALA A 54 0.96 -5.20 1.75
CA ALA A 54 1.80 -4.12 2.26
C ALA A 54 1.17 -2.73 2.02
N LEU A 55 0.52 -2.52 0.87
CA LEU A 55 -0.18 -1.27 0.55
C LEU A 55 -1.44 -1.06 1.41
N VAL A 56 -2.15 -2.12 1.79
CA VAL A 56 -3.27 -2.04 2.74
C VAL A 56 -2.77 -1.62 4.12
N PHE A 57 -1.73 -2.28 4.65
CA PHE A 57 -1.16 -1.88 5.94
C PHE A 57 -0.62 -0.44 5.91
N LEU A 58 -0.03 -0.02 4.78
CA LEU A 58 0.47 1.34 4.63
C LEU A 58 -0.68 2.35 4.68
N SER A 59 -1.82 2.01 4.07
CA SER A 59 -3.03 2.83 4.15
C SER A 59 -3.50 3.02 5.58
N VAL A 60 -3.57 1.94 6.37
CA VAL A 60 -3.97 1.99 7.78
C VAL A 60 -3.01 2.85 8.61
N ARG A 61 -1.69 2.68 8.44
CA ARG A 61 -0.68 3.50 9.13
C ARG A 61 -0.82 4.99 8.79
N LEU A 62 -0.93 5.31 7.50
CA LEU A 62 -1.07 6.69 7.03
C LEU A 62 -2.37 7.34 7.51
N GLU A 63 -3.45 6.57 7.59
CA GLU A 63 -4.69 7.07 8.16
C GLU A 63 -4.54 7.40 9.65
N ALA A 64 -3.89 6.53 10.43
CA ALA A 64 -3.63 6.77 11.85
C ALA A 64 -2.76 8.03 12.07
N GLU A 65 -1.85 8.33 11.13
CA GLU A 65 -1.06 9.56 11.11
C GLU A 65 -1.82 10.79 10.60
N GLY A 66 -3.10 10.66 10.23
CA GLY A 66 -3.91 11.75 9.67
C GLY A 66 -3.58 12.10 8.21
N LYS A 67 -2.71 11.33 7.55
CA LYS A 67 -2.29 11.52 6.15
C LYS A 67 -3.31 10.90 5.19
N ILE A 68 -4.56 11.34 5.27
CA ILE A 68 -5.71 10.73 4.58
C ILE A 68 -5.53 10.62 3.06
N GLN A 69 -4.96 11.64 2.42
CA GLN A 69 -4.69 11.62 0.97
C GLN A 69 -3.69 10.52 0.58
N GLN A 70 -2.63 10.35 1.37
CA GLN A 70 -1.64 9.30 1.12
C GLN A 70 -2.22 7.91 1.42
N ALA A 71 -3.04 7.79 2.48
CA ALA A 71 -3.75 6.56 2.80
C ALA A 71 -4.67 6.11 1.66
N LEU A 72 -5.43 7.06 1.08
CA LEU A 72 -6.30 6.81 -0.07
C LEU A 72 -5.52 6.32 -1.30
N GLN A 73 -4.38 6.96 -1.58
CA GLN A 73 -3.50 6.56 -2.69
C GLN A 73 -2.93 5.15 -2.49
N ALA A 74 -2.49 4.83 -1.28
CA ALA A 74 -1.98 3.49 -0.94
C ALA A 74 -3.06 2.41 -1.17
N LEU A 75 -4.27 2.64 -0.68
CA LEU A 75 -5.39 1.70 -0.82
C LEU A 75 -5.83 1.53 -2.29
N SER A 76 -5.82 2.62 -3.07
CA SER A 76 -6.10 2.58 -4.51
C SER A 76 -5.05 1.74 -5.24
N ARG A 77 -3.76 1.88 -4.87
CA ARG A 77 -2.68 1.05 -5.41
C ARG A 77 -2.81 -0.41 -5.00
N ALA A 78 -3.29 -0.71 -3.78
CA ALA A 78 -3.53 -2.08 -3.34
C ALA A 78 -4.53 -2.79 -4.25
N GLY A 79 -5.67 -2.16 -4.57
CA GLY A 79 -6.64 -2.71 -5.52
C GLY A 79 -6.11 -2.83 -6.95
N LYS A 80 -5.12 -2.04 -7.35
CA LYS A 80 -4.44 -2.20 -8.66
C LYS A 80 -3.49 -3.40 -8.65
N ALA A 81 -2.75 -3.59 -7.55
CA ALA A 81 -1.84 -4.72 -7.37
C ALA A 81 -2.59 -6.06 -7.23
N ASP A 82 -3.76 -6.05 -6.61
CA ASP A 82 -4.63 -7.23 -6.52
C ASP A 82 -6.07 -6.88 -6.96
N PRO A 83 -6.39 -7.10 -8.25
CA PRO A 83 -7.73 -6.85 -8.77
C PRO A 83 -8.83 -7.65 -8.09
N SER A 84 -8.52 -8.83 -7.53
CA SER A 84 -9.51 -9.69 -6.88
C SER A 84 -10.07 -9.05 -5.60
N ARG A 85 -9.23 -8.31 -4.88
CA ARG A 85 -9.57 -7.60 -3.64
C ARG A 85 -10.24 -6.25 -3.85
N ARG A 86 -10.38 -5.76 -5.09
CA ARG A 86 -10.95 -4.42 -5.35
C ARG A 86 -12.33 -4.23 -4.73
N LYS A 87 -13.17 -5.26 -4.76
CA LYS A 87 -14.52 -5.22 -4.17
C LYS A 87 -14.44 -5.08 -2.66
N ASP A 88 -13.55 -5.81 -2.03
CA ASP A 88 -13.37 -5.81 -0.57
C ASP A 88 -12.76 -4.49 -0.07
N LEU A 89 -11.90 -3.87 -0.87
CA LEU A 89 -11.30 -2.57 -0.56
C LEU A 89 -12.21 -1.38 -0.87
N GLN A 90 -13.32 -1.59 -1.59
CA GLN A 90 -14.20 -0.51 -2.05
C GLN A 90 -14.87 0.28 -0.90
N PRO A 91 -15.42 -0.35 0.16
CA PRO A 91 -16.00 0.39 1.28
C PRO A 91 -14.98 1.32 1.95
N GLU A 92 -13.76 0.81 2.11
CA GLU A 92 -12.68 1.54 2.77
C GLU A 92 -12.16 2.69 1.91
N LEU A 93 -12.08 2.50 0.59
CA LEU A 93 -11.81 3.58 -0.37
C LEU A 93 -12.86 4.69 -0.28
N SER A 94 -14.15 4.35 -0.27
CA SER A 94 -15.23 5.34 -0.16
C SER A 94 -15.18 6.09 1.16
N ARG A 95 -14.86 5.40 2.27
CA ARG A 95 -14.69 6.00 3.59
C ARG A 95 -13.54 7.02 3.61
N LEU A 96 -12.37 6.64 3.08
CA LEU A 96 -11.21 7.54 2.98
C LEU A 96 -11.48 8.74 2.05
N GLN A 97 -12.22 8.54 0.95
CA GLN A 97 -12.66 9.65 0.08
C GLN A 97 -13.54 10.65 0.83
N GLY A 98 -14.48 10.18 1.65
CA GLY A 98 -15.31 11.04 2.50
C GLY A 98 -14.47 11.87 3.46
N LYS A 99 -13.53 11.24 4.17
CA LYS A 99 -12.59 11.93 5.08
C LYS A 99 -11.73 12.97 4.35
N ALA A 100 -11.24 12.62 3.16
CA ALA A 100 -10.43 13.51 2.34
C ALA A 100 -11.21 14.76 1.91
N GLN A 101 -12.48 14.61 1.51
CA GLN A 101 -13.35 15.74 1.17
C GLN A 101 -13.68 16.60 2.39
N GLU A 102 -13.92 16.00 3.54
CA GLU A 102 -14.19 16.74 4.78
C GLU A 102 -12.97 17.58 5.20
N ALA A 103 -11.77 17.01 5.15
CA ALA A 103 -10.53 17.73 5.44
C ALA A 103 -10.36 18.95 4.51
N LEU A 104 -10.66 18.79 3.22
CA LEU A 104 -10.60 19.90 2.25
C LEU A 104 -11.60 21.00 2.58
N ARG A 105 -12.85 20.64 2.90
CA ARG A 105 -13.88 21.63 3.29
C ARG A 105 -13.49 22.40 4.55
N LYS A 106 -12.96 21.71 5.56
CA LYS A 106 -12.47 22.34 6.80
C LYS A 106 -11.34 23.34 6.54
N GLN A 107 -10.39 22.97 5.67
CA GLN A 107 -9.30 23.85 5.29
C GLN A 107 -9.81 25.11 4.57
N GLN A 108 -10.73 24.96 3.61
CA GLN A 108 -11.32 26.09 2.88
C GLN A 108 -12.09 27.03 3.82
N ALA A 109 -12.88 26.48 4.74
CA ALA A 109 -13.61 27.28 5.73
C ALA A 109 -12.67 28.05 6.65
N GLN A 110 -11.58 27.43 7.12
CA GLN A 110 -10.56 28.11 7.93
C GLN A 110 -9.89 29.25 7.18
N GLN A 111 -9.54 29.07 5.90
CA GLN A 111 -8.93 30.13 5.09
C GLN A 111 -9.88 31.32 4.92
N GLN A 112 -11.17 31.07 4.66
CA GLN A 112 -12.16 32.15 4.56
C GLN A 112 -12.32 32.91 5.87
N GLN A 113 -12.34 32.20 6.99
CA GLN A 113 -12.49 32.82 8.31
C GLN A 113 -11.26 33.66 8.69
N GLN A 114 -10.04 33.22 8.35
CA GLN A 114 -8.81 34.00 8.56
C GLN A 114 -8.78 35.29 7.72
N GLN A 115 -9.33 35.27 6.50
CA GLN A 115 -9.42 36.46 5.65
C GLN A 115 -10.40 37.49 6.22
N GLN A 116 -11.52 37.05 6.79
CA GLN A 116 -12.51 37.94 7.42
C GLN A 116 -12.01 38.59 8.72
N GLN A 117 -11.10 37.93 9.45
CA GLN A 117 -10.50 38.51 10.67
C GLN A 117 -9.38 39.52 10.38
N GLN A 118 -8.91 39.61 9.12
CA GLN A 118 -7.87 40.54 8.68
C GLN A 118 -8.42 41.77 7.95
N GLN A 119 -9.74 41.89 7.82
CA GLN A 119 -10.46 43.05 7.27
C GLN A 119 -11.18 43.79 8.39
#